data_AF-A0A2E7FR04-F1
#
_entry.id   AF-A0A2E7FR04-F1
#
_cell.length_a   1.000
_cell.length_b   1.000
_cell.length_c   1.000
_cell.angle_alpha   90.00
_cell.angle_beta   90.00
_cell.angle_gamma   90.00
#
_symmetry.space_group_name_H-M   'P 1'
#
loop_
_entity.id
_entity.type
_entity.pdbx_description
1 polymer ?
#
loop_
_entity_poly.entity_id
_entity_poly.type
_entity_poly.pdbx_seq_one_letter_code
_entity_poly.pdbx_strand_id
1 'polypeptide(L)'
;MRAKELYLHTSNRIESLAERLVEVSREDPLQGLLEQETVMTLNPGMARWLRFQIARSLGVSFGWEFPFPGKFFQSIFAGFEPTHPETGILDENSARWELFDILDNLEDRPEFALLNRYSEPSSARRLQLASRLAWLYDQYLLYRPESITDWESGRDSNDWQAEIWRRLCERAFPNTGRPQHIARIWQQLKASDPNHIRPDSARWPSRISVFGVSSLPPLYLDIL
;
A
#
# COMPACT_ATOMS: atom_id res chain seq x y z
N MET A 1 -19.10 -10.96 18.77
CA MET A 1 -18.56 -10.54 17.46
C MET A 1 -19.09 -11.51 16.43
N ARG A 2 -19.78 -11.04 15.38
CA ARG A 2 -20.05 -11.88 14.19
C ARG A 2 -18.69 -12.34 13.61
N ALA A 3 -18.63 -13.55 13.07
CA ALA A 3 -17.44 -13.99 12.34
C ALA A 3 -17.16 -12.99 11.21
N LYS A 4 -15.89 -12.66 10.99
CA LYS A 4 -15.50 -11.85 9.82
C LYS A 4 -15.71 -12.74 8.59
N GLU A 5 -16.66 -12.38 7.74
CA GLU A 5 -17.02 -13.14 6.55
C GLU A 5 -16.57 -12.37 5.30
N LEU A 6 -15.83 -13.04 4.42
CA LEU A 6 -15.42 -12.52 3.13
C LEU A 6 -16.47 -12.92 2.08
N TYR A 7 -17.17 -11.94 1.52
CA TYR A 7 -18.18 -12.17 0.48
C TYR A 7 -17.62 -11.76 -0.90
N LEU A 8 -17.65 -12.70 -1.84
CA LEU A 8 -17.24 -12.45 -3.23
C LEU A 8 -18.48 -12.30 -4.12
N HIS A 9 -18.73 -11.07 -4.59
CA HIS A 9 -19.75 -10.78 -5.58
C HIS A 9 -19.13 -10.74 -6.98
N THR A 10 -19.65 -11.52 -7.91
CA THR A 10 -19.18 -11.56 -9.31
C THR A 10 -20.32 -11.21 -10.27
N SER A 11 -19.99 -10.56 -11.38
CA SER A 11 -20.93 -10.16 -12.41
C SER A 11 -20.21 -9.93 -13.73
N ASN A 12 -20.93 -10.06 -14.84
CA ASN A 12 -20.47 -9.64 -16.17
C ASN A 12 -20.75 -8.15 -16.47
N ARG A 13 -21.46 -7.45 -15.57
CA ARG A 13 -21.78 -6.03 -15.66
C ARG A 13 -21.47 -5.33 -14.35
N ILE A 14 -20.69 -4.26 -14.44
CA ILE A 14 -20.25 -3.49 -13.27
C ILE A 14 -21.41 -2.71 -12.65
N GLU A 15 -22.40 -2.33 -13.44
CA GLU A 15 -23.65 -1.70 -13.02
C GLU A 15 -24.38 -2.58 -12.00
N SER A 16 -24.50 -3.88 -12.27
CA SER A 16 -25.16 -4.83 -11.35
C SER A 16 -24.39 -5.00 -10.04
N LEU A 17 -23.06 -4.89 -10.06
CA LEU A 17 -22.26 -4.86 -8.82
C LEU A 17 -22.50 -3.57 -8.04
N ALA A 18 -22.64 -2.43 -8.72
CA ALA A 18 -22.90 -1.15 -8.07
C ALA A 18 -24.30 -1.13 -7.43
N GLU A 19 -25.29 -1.71 -8.10
CA GLU A 19 -26.62 -1.96 -7.54
C GLU A 19 -26.52 -2.84 -6.29
N ARG A 20 -25.78 -3.96 -6.38
CA ARG A 20 -25.60 -4.86 -5.23
C ARG A 20 -24.88 -4.19 -4.06
N LEU A 21 -23.88 -3.35 -4.32
CA LEU A 21 -23.20 -2.58 -3.29
C LEU A 21 -24.17 -1.68 -2.52
N VAL A 22 -25.08 -1.01 -3.24
CA VAL A 22 -26.12 -0.18 -2.62
C VAL A 22 -27.12 -1.03 -1.84
N GLU A 23 -27.53 -2.19 -2.35
CA GLU A 23 -28.41 -3.12 -1.64
C GLU A 23 -27.79 -3.57 -0.31
N VAL A 24 -26.52 -3.99 -0.31
CA VAL A 24 -25.81 -4.43 0.91
C VAL A 24 -25.79 -3.30 1.95
N SER A 25 -25.51 -2.07 1.54
CA SER A 25 -25.55 -0.91 2.43
C SER A 25 -26.94 -0.64 3.02
N ARG A 26 -28.01 -0.92 2.27
CA ARG A 26 -29.41 -0.74 2.73
C ARG A 26 -29.90 -1.90 3.61
N GLU A 27 -29.48 -3.13 3.30
CA GLU A 27 -29.85 -4.34 4.04
C GLU A 27 -29.28 -4.33 5.46
N ASP A 28 -28.08 -3.78 5.63
CA ASP A 28 -27.42 -3.62 6.92
C ASP A 28 -26.88 -2.19 7.01
N PRO A 29 -27.62 -1.18 7.47
CA PRO A 29 -27.08 0.18 7.59
C PRO A 29 -25.99 0.30 8.65
N LEU A 30 -25.00 1.16 8.42
CA LEU A 30 -24.01 1.52 9.44
C LEU A 30 -24.69 2.15 10.66
N GLN A 31 -24.15 1.87 11.85
CA GLN A 31 -24.76 2.30 13.12
C GLN A 31 -24.33 3.71 13.53
N GLY A 32 -23.13 4.16 13.12
CA GLY A 32 -22.62 5.48 13.47
C GLY A 32 -23.24 6.61 12.65
N LEU A 33 -23.63 7.71 13.31
CA LEU A 33 -24.33 8.85 12.69
C LEU A 33 -23.55 9.51 11.53
N LEU A 34 -22.21 9.53 11.61
CA LEU A 34 -21.31 10.10 10.60
C LEU A 34 -20.38 9.05 10.00
N GLU A 35 -20.67 7.78 10.23
CA GLU A 35 -19.88 6.69 9.68
C GLU A 35 -20.06 6.64 8.16
N GLN A 36 -18.98 6.33 7.45
CA GLN A 36 -18.98 6.28 6.00
C GLN A 36 -18.75 4.85 5.51
N GLU A 37 -19.51 4.47 4.48
CA GLU A 37 -19.26 3.25 3.73
C GLU A 37 -17.88 3.35 3.06
N THR A 38 -17.00 2.40 3.36
CA THR A 38 -15.63 2.39 2.80
C THR A 38 -15.57 1.47 1.59
N VAL A 39 -15.36 2.06 0.41
CA VAL A 39 -15.32 1.34 -0.87
C VAL A 39 -13.96 1.55 -1.54
N MET A 40 -13.03 0.61 -1.34
CA MET A 40 -11.74 0.66 -2.01
C MET A 40 -11.91 0.51 -3.53
N THR A 41 -11.32 1.44 -4.28
CA THR A 41 -11.29 1.43 -5.75
C THR A 41 -9.85 1.54 -6.25
N LEU A 42 -9.56 1.14 -7.49
CA LEU A 42 -8.20 1.25 -8.04
C LEU A 42 -7.89 2.58 -8.74
N ASN A 43 -8.91 3.33 -9.14
CA ASN A 43 -8.68 4.56 -9.90
C ASN A 43 -9.76 5.63 -9.64
N PRO A 44 -9.41 6.92 -9.81
CA PRO A 44 -10.35 8.02 -9.55
C PRO A 44 -11.61 8.00 -10.42
N GLY A 45 -11.51 7.45 -11.64
CA GLY A 45 -12.63 7.30 -12.56
C GLY A 45 -13.70 6.37 -11.99
N MET A 46 -13.29 5.24 -11.42
CA MET A 46 -14.18 4.28 -10.77
C MET A 46 -14.88 4.89 -9.56
N ALA A 47 -14.13 5.57 -8.69
CA ALA A 47 -14.70 6.26 -7.53
C ALA A 47 -15.74 7.31 -7.95
N ARG A 48 -15.45 8.09 -9.00
CA ARG A 48 -16.38 9.08 -9.55
C ARG A 48 -17.62 8.43 -10.16
N TRP A 49 -17.44 7.37 -10.93
CA TRP A 49 -18.55 6.63 -11.55
C TRP A 49 -19.47 6.03 -10.49
N LEU A 50 -18.91 5.39 -9.45
CA LEU A 50 -19.67 4.85 -8.31
C LEU A 50 -20.48 5.93 -7.61
N ARG A 51 -19.90 7.10 -7.33
CA ARG A 51 -20.64 8.24 -6.75
C ARG A 51 -21.88 8.59 -7.55
N PHE A 52 -21.80 8.58 -8.88
CA PHE A 52 -22.96 8.82 -9.74
C PHE A 52 -23.97 7.68 -9.71
N GLN A 53 -23.54 6.41 -9.71
CA GLN A 53 -24.44 5.26 -9.61
C GLN A 53 -25.20 5.25 -8.27
N ILE A 54 -24.48 5.49 -7.17
CA ILE A 54 -25.05 5.60 -5.83
C ILE A 54 -26.06 6.75 -5.77
N ALA A 55 -25.69 7.95 -6.25
CA ALA A 55 -26.60 9.09 -6.28
C ALA A 55 -27.84 8.83 -7.16
N ARG A 56 -27.72 8.06 -8.25
CA ARG A 56 -28.85 7.68 -9.09
C ARG A 56 -29.81 6.72 -8.38
N SER A 57 -29.28 5.82 -7.53
CA SER A 57 -30.07 4.84 -6.79
C SER A 57 -30.69 5.41 -5.51
N LEU A 58 -29.93 6.22 -4.76
CA LEU A 58 -30.31 6.78 -3.45
C LEU A 58 -30.79 8.23 -3.49
N GLY A 59 -30.69 8.91 -4.63
CA GLY A 59 -30.94 10.35 -4.79
C GLY A 59 -29.75 11.24 -4.39
N VAL A 60 -28.85 10.75 -3.54
CA VAL A 60 -27.62 11.44 -3.10
C VAL A 60 -26.51 10.42 -2.84
N SER A 61 -25.26 10.83 -3.05
CA SER A 61 -24.07 10.05 -2.67
C SER A 61 -23.37 10.74 -1.50
N PHE A 62 -23.91 10.59 -0.30
CA PHE A 62 -23.34 11.09 0.96
C PHE A 62 -23.06 9.92 1.91
N GLY A 63 -22.00 10.01 2.72
CA GLY A 63 -21.60 8.94 3.64
C GLY A 63 -20.81 7.80 2.97
N TRP A 64 -20.02 8.11 1.93
CA TRP A 64 -19.20 7.12 1.22
C TRP A 64 -17.76 7.64 1.07
N GLU A 65 -16.76 6.85 1.48
CA GLU A 65 -15.35 7.08 1.20
C GLU A 65 -14.85 6.10 0.14
N PHE A 66 -14.01 6.58 -0.78
CA PHE A 66 -13.44 5.78 -1.86
C PHE A 66 -11.91 5.81 -1.80
N PRO A 67 -11.28 5.15 -0.81
CA PRO A 67 -9.83 5.16 -0.71
C PRO A 67 -9.19 4.32 -1.82
N PHE A 68 -7.98 4.72 -2.22
CA PHE A 68 -7.13 3.89 -3.09
C PHE A 68 -6.33 2.89 -2.24
N PRO A 69 -5.78 1.82 -2.84
CA PRO A 69 -5.13 0.75 -2.07
C PRO A 69 -4.06 1.24 -1.11
N GLY A 70 -3.16 2.14 -1.54
CA GLY A 70 -2.12 2.69 -0.66
C GLY A 70 -2.68 3.26 0.65
N LYS A 71 -3.56 4.27 0.55
CA LYS A 71 -4.20 4.90 1.71
C LYS A 71 -5.07 3.93 2.51
N PHE A 72 -5.77 3.03 1.81
CA PHE A 72 -6.63 2.03 2.45
C PHE A 72 -5.80 1.08 3.32
N PHE A 73 -4.79 0.41 2.76
CA PHE A 73 -3.97 -0.53 3.52
C PHE A 73 -3.19 0.17 4.63
N GLN A 74 -2.74 1.41 4.43
CA GLN A 74 -2.16 2.24 5.49
C GLN A 74 -3.08 2.33 6.72
N SER A 75 -4.36 2.63 6.52
CA SER A 75 -5.35 2.71 7.62
C SER A 75 -5.58 1.35 8.29
N ILE A 76 -5.52 0.26 7.53
CA ILE A 76 -5.61 -1.10 8.09
C ILE A 76 -4.39 -1.38 8.99
N PHE A 77 -3.18 -1.10 8.52
CA PHE A 77 -1.96 -1.31 9.30
C PHE A 77 -1.88 -0.45 10.56
N ALA A 78 -2.35 0.79 10.51
CA ALA A 78 -2.42 1.67 11.68
C ALA A 78 -3.30 1.11 12.82
N GLY A 79 -4.24 0.21 12.51
CA GLY A 79 -5.01 -0.51 13.54
C GLY A 79 -4.25 -1.69 14.16
N PHE A 80 -3.28 -2.28 13.46
CA PHE A 80 -2.46 -3.37 14.01
C PHE A 80 -1.29 -2.85 14.85
N GLU A 81 -0.69 -1.72 14.47
CA GLU A 81 0.46 -1.14 15.16
C GLU A 81 0.23 0.36 15.36
N PRO A 82 -0.27 0.80 16.53
CA PRO A 82 -0.58 2.22 16.77
C PRO A 82 0.65 3.13 16.79
N THR A 83 1.83 2.56 17.04
CA THR A 83 3.11 3.29 16.99
C THR A 83 3.65 3.44 15.57
N HIS A 84 2.98 2.80 14.61
CA HIS A 84 3.33 2.92 13.21
C HIS A 84 3.11 4.37 12.78
N PRO A 85 4.15 5.07 12.33
CA PRO A 85 3.96 6.40 11.80
C PRO A 85 3.04 6.28 10.59
N GLU A 86 2.18 7.29 10.38
CA GLU A 86 1.35 7.35 9.17
C GLU A 86 2.24 7.17 7.91
N THR A 87 3.53 7.47 7.97
CA THR A 87 4.51 7.32 6.89
C THR A 87 5.08 5.91 6.67
N GLY A 88 4.57 4.85 7.28
CA GLY A 88 5.13 3.50 7.08
C GLY A 88 4.81 2.82 5.74
N ILE A 89 4.26 3.59 4.80
CA ILE A 89 4.34 3.32 3.37
C ILE A 89 5.50 4.16 2.85
N LEU A 90 6.43 3.53 2.14
CA LEU A 90 7.50 4.24 1.43
C LEU A 90 6.86 5.23 0.45
N ASP A 91 6.84 6.51 0.80
CA ASP A 91 6.30 7.54 -0.09
C ASP A 91 7.19 7.65 -1.32
N GLU A 92 6.65 7.28 -2.48
CA GLU A 92 7.39 7.22 -3.75
C GLU A 92 8.05 8.57 -4.08
N ASN A 93 7.38 9.68 -3.77
CA ASN A 93 7.90 11.02 -4.07
C ASN A 93 9.12 11.34 -3.21
N SER A 94 9.07 11.05 -1.91
CA SER A 94 10.16 11.25 -0.96
C SER A 94 11.31 10.29 -1.26
N ALA A 95 10.99 9.00 -1.47
CA ALA A 95 11.97 7.98 -1.83
C ALA A 95 12.75 8.34 -3.10
N ARG A 96 12.08 8.91 -4.11
CA ARG A 96 12.75 9.40 -5.32
C ARG A 96 13.81 10.46 -5.03
N TRP A 97 13.57 11.38 -4.10
CA TRP A 97 14.56 12.41 -3.76
C TRP A 97 15.71 11.83 -2.95
N GLU A 98 15.42 10.96 -1.98
CA GLU A 98 16.48 10.25 -1.25
C GLU A 98 17.34 9.40 -2.20
N LEU A 99 16.72 8.72 -3.16
CA LEU A 99 17.42 7.96 -4.20
C LEU A 99 18.23 8.86 -5.14
N PHE A 100 17.73 10.05 -5.48
CA PHE A 100 18.50 10.99 -6.28
C PHE A 100 19.81 11.36 -5.60
N ASP A 101 19.77 11.65 -4.30
CA ASP A 101 20.96 11.97 -3.51
C ASP A 101 21.87 10.75 -3.32
N ILE A 102 21.30 9.56 -3.07
CA ILE A 102 22.07 8.31 -2.98
C ILE A 102 22.84 8.07 -4.29
N LEU A 103 22.18 8.24 -5.43
CA LEU A 103 22.77 8.06 -6.76
C LEU A 103 23.83 9.11 -7.10
N ASP A 104 23.77 10.31 -6.51
CA ASP A 104 24.78 11.36 -6.68
C ASP A 104 26.06 11.07 -5.87
N ASN A 105 25.92 10.32 -4.76
CA ASN A 105 27.01 10.04 -3.82
C ASN A 105 27.42 8.55 -3.83
N LEU A 106 27.19 7.84 -4.94
CA LEU A 106 27.66 6.47 -5.09
C LEU A 106 29.19 6.41 -5.18
N GLU A 107 29.78 5.47 -4.46
CA GLU A 107 31.23 5.26 -4.55
C GLU A 107 31.60 4.64 -5.90
N ASP A 108 32.86 4.80 -6.31
CA ASP A 108 33.39 4.15 -7.51
C ASP A 108 33.72 2.69 -7.22
N ARG A 109 32.67 1.85 -7.16
CA ARG A 109 32.75 0.41 -6.97
C ARG A 109 32.25 -0.35 -8.21
N PRO A 110 32.81 -1.54 -8.53
CA PRO A 110 32.42 -2.30 -9.72
C PRO A 110 30.91 -2.57 -9.85
N GLU A 111 30.24 -2.83 -8.73
CA GLU A 111 28.79 -3.06 -8.65
C GLU A 111 27.94 -1.84 -9.06
N PHE A 112 28.49 -0.62 -8.94
CA PHE A 112 27.81 0.63 -9.27
C PHE A 112 28.27 1.24 -10.59
N ALA A 113 29.28 0.66 -11.25
CA ALA A 113 29.88 1.23 -12.46
C ALA A 113 28.85 1.56 -13.55
N LEU A 114 27.84 0.69 -13.74
CA LEU A 114 26.77 0.93 -14.70
C LEU A 114 25.85 2.09 -14.30
N LEU A 115 25.52 2.20 -13.01
CA LEU A 115 24.67 3.26 -12.47
C LEU A 115 25.37 4.61 -12.56
N ASN A 116 26.65 4.68 -12.17
CA ASN A 116 27.48 5.87 -12.26
C ASN A 116 27.57 6.34 -13.71
N ARG A 117 27.91 5.44 -14.65
CA ARG A 117 27.98 5.76 -16.08
C ARG A 117 26.65 6.27 -16.66
N TYR A 118 25.51 5.77 -16.17
CA TYR A 118 24.20 6.23 -16.62
C TYR A 118 23.81 7.60 -16.03
N SER A 119 24.14 7.82 -14.75
CA SER A 119 23.66 8.94 -13.92
C SER A 119 24.55 10.17 -13.99
N GLU A 120 25.87 10.00 -14.10
CA GLU A 120 26.87 11.07 -14.14
C GLU A 120 26.64 12.10 -15.26
N PRO A 121 26.27 11.72 -16.50
CA PRO A 121 26.19 12.68 -17.59
C PRO A 121 25.08 13.73 -17.44
N SER A 122 24.08 13.51 -16.58
CA SER A 122 22.95 14.43 -16.44
C SER A 122 22.13 14.18 -15.18
N SER A 123 21.87 15.25 -14.42
CA SER A 123 20.91 15.23 -13.32
C SER A 123 19.51 14.78 -13.76
N ALA A 124 19.10 15.04 -15.00
CA ALA A 124 17.83 14.55 -15.53
C ALA A 124 17.79 13.01 -15.65
N ARG A 125 18.90 12.38 -16.07
CA ARG A 125 19.01 10.91 -16.13
C ARG A 125 19.03 10.30 -14.74
N ARG A 126 19.75 10.93 -13.80
CA ARG A 126 19.74 10.52 -12.41
C ARG A 126 18.33 10.58 -11.81
N LEU A 127 17.60 11.67 -12.03
CA LEU A 127 16.22 11.80 -11.55
C LEU A 127 15.29 10.76 -12.18
N GLN A 128 15.48 10.45 -13.47
CA GLN A 128 14.73 9.38 -14.14
C GLN A 128 15.03 8.02 -13.51
N LEU A 129 16.30 7.70 -13.23
CA LEU A 129 16.69 6.46 -12.58
C LEU A 129 16.14 6.38 -11.15
N ALA A 130 16.26 7.45 -10.37
CA ALA A 130 15.71 7.55 -9.03
C ALA A 130 14.19 7.31 -9.02
N SER A 131 13.47 7.92 -9.97
CA SER A 131 12.02 7.71 -10.13
C SER A 131 11.71 6.24 -10.45
N ARG A 132 12.47 5.62 -11.36
CA ARG A 132 12.25 4.22 -11.73
C ARG A 132 12.54 3.26 -10.59
N LEU A 133 13.58 3.55 -9.78
CA LEU A 133 13.93 2.77 -8.60
C LEU A 133 12.89 2.92 -7.50
N ALA A 134 12.42 4.14 -7.21
CA ALA A 134 11.36 4.37 -6.22
C ALA A 134 10.11 3.54 -6.56
N TRP A 135 9.67 3.62 -7.82
CA TRP A 135 8.57 2.81 -8.31
C TRP A 135 8.85 1.30 -8.20
N LEU A 136 10.05 0.83 -8.55
CA LEU A 136 10.39 -0.59 -8.52
C LEU A 136 10.40 -1.13 -7.08
N TYR A 137 10.93 -0.38 -6.12
CA TYR A 137 10.95 -0.78 -4.72
C TYR A 137 9.54 -0.84 -4.13
N ASP A 138 8.67 0.12 -4.44
CA ASP A 138 7.25 0.05 -4.08
C ASP A 138 6.59 -1.25 -4.58
N GLN A 139 6.86 -1.64 -5.82
CA GLN A 139 6.35 -2.91 -6.37
C GLN A 139 6.95 -4.13 -5.66
N TYR A 140 8.24 -4.13 -5.33
CA TYR A 140 8.85 -5.25 -4.58
C TYR A 140 8.23 -5.43 -3.20
N LEU A 141 7.90 -4.34 -2.50
CA LEU A 141 7.22 -4.41 -1.21
C LEU A 141 5.89 -5.17 -1.26
N LEU A 142 5.20 -5.15 -2.40
CA LEU A 142 3.88 -5.78 -2.57
C LEU A 142 3.95 -7.16 -3.21
N TYR A 143 4.86 -7.36 -4.17
CA TYR A 143 4.89 -8.56 -5.01
C TYR A 143 6.05 -9.50 -4.70
N ARG A 144 7.12 -9.02 -4.04
CA ARG A 144 8.30 -9.81 -3.65
C ARG A 144 8.81 -9.45 -2.25
N PRO A 145 7.93 -9.49 -1.23
CA PRO A 145 8.31 -9.08 0.13
C PRO A 145 9.47 -9.89 0.70
N GLU A 146 9.64 -11.15 0.28
CA GLU A 146 10.75 -12.02 0.65
C GLU A 146 12.11 -11.46 0.18
N SER A 147 12.19 -10.98 -1.06
CA SER A 147 13.44 -10.43 -1.61
C SER A 147 13.88 -9.17 -0.85
N ILE A 148 12.92 -8.31 -0.48
CA ILE A 148 13.19 -7.12 0.32
C ILE A 148 13.78 -7.50 1.68
N THR A 149 13.17 -8.46 2.37
CA THR A 149 13.66 -8.90 3.67
C THR A 149 15.04 -9.57 3.59
N ASP A 150 15.31 -10.31 2.53
CA ASP A 150 16.63 -10.89 2.27
C ASP A 150 17.69 -9.80 2.04
N TRP A 151 17.37 -8.77 1.26
CA TRP A 151 18.25 -7.62 1.05
C TRP A 151 18.56 -6.87 2.35
N GLU A 152 17.58 -6.70 3.22
CA GLU A 152 17.76 -6.08 4.53
C GLU A 152 18.65 -6.90 5.48
N SER A 153 18.75 -8.21 5.26
CA SER A 153 19.60 -9.09 6.06
C SER A 153 21.09 -9.07 5.67
N GLY A 154 21.43 -8.41 4.56
CA GLY A 154 22.81 -8.27 4.08
C GLY A 154 23.40 -9.54 3.44
N ARG A 155 22.58 -10.57 3.18
CA ARG A 155 23.03 -11.84 2.56
C ARG A 155 23.44 -11.67 1.09
N ASP A 156 22.91 -10.66 0.40
CA ASP A 156 23.19 -10.36 -1.01
C ASP A 156 24.08 -9.12 -1.16
N SER A 157 25.30 -9.18 -0.60
CA SER A 157 26.23 -8.04 -0.58
C SER A 157 26.73 -7.61 -1.97
N ASN A 158 26.61 -8.46 -2.99
CA ASN A 158 27.05 -8.18 -4.36
C ASN A 158 25.93 -7.62 -5.27
N ASP A 159 24.69 -7.50 -4.78
CA ASP A 159 23.58 -6.90 -5.53
C ASP A 159 23.48 -5.40 -5.25
N TRP A 160 23.68 -4.59 -6.28
CA TRP A 160 23.57 -3.13 -6.20
C TRP A 160 22.15 -2.67 -5.82
N GLN A 161 21.10 -3.40 -6.21
CA GLN A 161 19.72 -3.06 -5.85
C GLN A 161 19.49 -3.23 -4.36
N ALA A 162 20.04 -4.30 -3.79
CA ALA A 162 19.97 -4.58 -2.36
C ALA A 162 20.69 -3.50 -1.54
N GLU A 163 21.85 -3.05 -2.02
CA GLU A 163 22.63 -2.01 -1.35
C GLU A 163 21.94 -0.64 -1.40
N ILE A 164 21.40 -0.24 -2.56
CA ILE A 164 20.62 1.00 -2.67
C ILE A 164 19.36 0.93 -1.80
N TRP A 165 18.70 -0.22 -1.73
CA TRP A 165 17.56 -0.42 -0.85
C TRP A 165 17.90 -0.18 0.62
N ARG A 166 19.01 -0.76 1.11
CA ARG A 166 19.47 -0.56 2.49
C ARG A 166 19.75 0.91 2.79
N ARG A 167 20.45 1.62 1.89
CA ARG A 167 20.71 3.07 2.02
C ARG A 167 19.42 3.89 2.01
N LEU A 168 18.47 3.54 1.16
CA LEU A 168 17.17 4.20 1.12
C LEU A 168 16.43 4.01 2.44
N CYS A 169 16.41 2.78 2.97
CA CYS A 169 15.79 2.44 4.24
C CYS A 169 16.37 3.23 5.42
N GLU A 170 17.69 3.42 5.47
CA GLU A 170 18.34 4.24 6.50
C GLU A 170 17.90 5.70 6.47
N ARG A 171 17.65 6.26 5.27
CA ARG A 171 17.23 7.65 5.07
C ARG A 171 15.73 7.83 5.25
N ALA A 172 14.92 6.89 4.77
CA ALA A 172 13.46 6.95 4.80
C ALA A 172 12.85 6.60 6.16
N PHE A 173 13.53 5.78 6.97
CA PHE A 173 13.06 5.35 8.29
C PHE A 173 14.10 5.68 9.38
N PRO A 174 14.38 6.97 9.62
CA PRO A 174 15.37 7.35 10.62
C PRO A 174 14.87 6.98 12.03
N ASN A 175 15.79 6.55 12.89
CA ASN A 175 15.56 6.31 14.34
C ASN A 175 14.64 5.13 14.72
N THR A 176 14.20 4.29 13.79
CA THR A 176 13.39 3.09 14.11
C THR A 176 14.22 1.82 14.32
N GLY A 177 15.52 1.85 14.01
CA GLY A 177 16.44 0.71 14.05
C GLY A 177 16.15 -0.40 13.03
N ARG A 178 14.94 -0.42 12.45
CA ARG A 178 14.49 -1.28 11.36
C ARG A 178 13.50 -0.53 10.46
N PRO A 179 13.52 -0.76 9.13
CA PRO A 179 12.58 -0.12 8.21
C PRO A 179 11.15 -0.55 8.52
N GLN A 180 10.21 0.39 8.64
CA GLN A 180 8.81 0.07 8.90
C GLN A 180 7.99 0.16 7.62
N HIS A 181 8.30 -0.68 6.63
CA HIS A 181 7.52 -0.78 5.41
C HIS A 181 6.49 -1.92 5.47
N ILE A 182 5.47 -1.85 4.62
CA ILE A 182 4.36 -2.81 4.54
C ILE A 182 4.76 -4.29 4.59
N ALA A 183 5.76 -4.70 3.78
CA ALA A 183 6.20 -6.09 3.74
C ALA A 183 6.68 -6.62 5.11
N ARG A 184 7.37 -5.78 5.89
CA ARG A 184 7.93 -6.19 7.18
C ARG A 184 6.86 -6.27 8.26
N ILE A 185 5.97 -5.29 8.31
CA ILE A 185 4.82 -5.31 9.23
C ILE A 185 4.00 -6.57 8.98
N TRP A 186 3.75 -6.87 7.70
CA TRP A 186 3.00 -8.05 7.33
C TRP A 186 3.70 -9.36 7.75
N GLN A 187 5.02 -9.45 7.56
CA GLN A 187 5.79 -10.59 8.04
C GLN A 187 5.76 -10.73 9.58
N GLN A 188 5.84 -9.61 10.31
CA GLN A 188 5.73 -9.62 11.77
C GLN A 188 4.34 -10.08 12.23
N LEU A 189 3.28 -9.62 11.57
CA LEU A 189 1.91 -10.06 11.85
C LEU A 189 1.73 -11.56 11.55
N LYS A 190 2.24 -12.03 10.40
CA LYS A 190 2.20 -13.47 10.05
C LYS A 190 2.98 -14.36 11.03
N ALA A 191 4.08 -13.86 11.58
CA ALA A 191 4.91 -14.60 12.54
C ALA A 191 4.38 -14.51 13.99
N SER A 192 3.51 -13.55 14.28
CA SER A 192 2.93 -13.36 15.62
C SER A 192 1.81 -14.36 15.88
N ASP A 193 1.67 -14.79 17.14
CA ASP A 193 0.53 -15.62 17.55
C ASP A 193 -0.77 -14.82 17.39
N PRO A 194 -1.77 -15.30 16.62
CA PRO A 194 -3.05 -14.63 16.45
C PRO A 194 -3.75 -14.26 17.76
N ASN A 195 -3.51 -15.02 18.84
CA ASN A 195 -4.10 -14.73 20.15
C ASN A 195 -3.47 -13.52 20.87
N HIS A 196 -2.29 -13.10 20.43
CA HIS A 196 -1.54 -11.99 21.00
C HIS A 196 -1.66 -10.70 20.17
N ILE A 197 -2.16 -10.79 18.94
CA ILE A 197 -2.46 -9.61 18.11
C ILE A 197 -3.76 -8.99 18.64
N ARG A 198 -3.66 -7.79 19.22
CA ARG A 198 -4.82 -7.00 19.66
C ARG A 198 -4.94 -5.75 18.80
N PRO A 199 -5.61 -5.84 17.63
CA PRO A 199 -5.77 -4.67 16.80
C PRO A 199 -6.71 -3.68 17.47
N ASP A 200 -6.43 -2.39 17.30
CA ASP A 200 -7.33 -1.31 17.63
C ASP A 200 -8.45 -1.26 16.59
N SER A 201 -9.46 -2.12 16.79
CA SER A 201 -10.61 -2.23 15.87
C SER A 201 -11.40 -0.92 15.73
N ALA A 202 -11.25 0.04 16.65
CA ALA A 202 -11.90 1.34 16.54
C ALA A 202 -11.31 2.21 15.42
N ARG A 203 -10.11 1.88 14.92
CA ARG A 203 -9.48 2.53 13.77
C ARG A 203 -9.92 1.99 12.43
N TRP A 204 -10.61 0.84 12.41
CA TRP A 204 -11.07 0.22 11.19
C TRP A 204 -12.52 0.57 10.89
N PRO A 205 -12.89 0.68 9.60
CA PRO A 205 -14.29 0.83 9.23
C PRO A 205 -15.08 -0.43 9.62
N SER A 206 -16.37 -0.27 9.95
CA SER A 206 -17.22 -1.42 10.32
C SER A 206 -17.38 -2.45 9.21
N ARG A 207 -17.27 -2.01 7.94
CA ARG A 207 -17.20 -2.89 6.77
C ARG A 207 -16.34 -2.27 5.67
N ILE A 208 -15.82 -3.15 4.82
CA ILE A 208 -15.00 -2.79 3.68
C ILE A 208 -15.62 -3.42 2.44
N SER A 209 -15.82 -2.60 1.41
CA SER A 209 -16.12 -3.09 0.06
C SER A 209 -14.92 -2.86 -0.85
N VAL A 210 -14.61 -3.83 -1.70
CA VAL A 210 -13.59 -3.70 -2.74
C VAL A 210 -14.28 -3.76 -4.09
N PHE A 211 -14.19 -2.69 -4.88
CA PHE A 211 -15.03 -2.52 -6.07
C PHE A 211 -14.24 -2.28 -7.35
N GLY A 212 -14.65 -2.96 -8.43
CA GLY A 212 -14.10 -2.73 -9.77
C GLY A 212 -12.64 -3.16 -9.88
N VAL A 213 -12.26 -4.19 -9.13
CA VAL A 213 -10.88 -4.69 -9.07
C VAL A 213 -10.78 -6.00 -9.83
N SER A 214 -9.99 -6.02 -10.90
CA SER A 214 -9.71 -7.23 -11.69
C SER A 214 -8.54 -8.04 -11.15
N SER A 215 -7.70 -7.45 -10.30
CA SER A 215 -6.52 -8.07 -9.70
C SER A 215 -6.06 -7.28 -8.48
N LEU A 216 -5.62 -7.98 -7.44
CA LEU A 216 -4.93 -7.40 -6.29
C LEU A 216 -3.56 -8.09 -6.11
N PRO A 217 -2.54 -7.36 -5.62
CA PRO A 217 -1.34 -7.98 -5.07
C PRO A 217 -1.72 -9.09 -4.07
N PRO A 218 -1.04 -10.26 -4.09
CA PRO A 218 -1.30 -11.34 -3.14
C PRO A 218 -1.24 -10.89 -1.67
N LEU A 219 -0.29 -10.01 -1.35
CA LEU A 219 -0.15 -9.44 -0.02
C LEU A 219 -1.42 -8.69 0.44
N TYR A 220 -2.05 -7.93 -0.45
CA TYR A 220 -3.31 -7.23 -0.14
C TYR A 220 -4.48 -8.18 0.06
N LEU A 221 -4.53 -9.28 -0.71
CA LEU A 221 -5.57 -10.29 -0.54
C LEU A 221 -5.41 -11.05 0.78
N ASP A 222 -4.18 -11.37 1.19
CA ASP A 222 -3.97 -12.07 2.46
C ASP A 222 -4.32 -11.22 3.70
N ILE A 223 -4.31 -9.88 3.56
CA ILE A 223 -4.66 -8.94 4.64
C ILE A 223 -6.18 -8.80 4.82
N LEU A 224 -6.94 -8.91 3.73
CA LEU A 224 -8.41 -8.76 3.71
C LEU A 224 -9.10 -9.97 4.34
#